data_AF-A0A1J3GZR4-F1
#
_entry.id   AF-A0A1J3GZR4-F1
#
_cell.length_a   1.000
_cell.length_b   1.000
_cell.length_c   1.000
_cell.angle_alpha   90.00
_cell.angle_beta   90.00
_cell.angle_gamma   90.00
#
_symmetry.space_group_name_H-M   'P 1'
#
loop_
_entity.id
_entity.type
_entity.pdbx_description
1 polymer ?
#
loop_
_entity_poly.entity_id
_entity_poly.type
_entity_poly.pdbx_seq_one_letter_code
_entity_poly.pdbx_strand_id
1 'polypeptide(L)'
;YAISRDLASYISINQHVLHKYANEDVSLGAWFIGIDVKHIDDRRLCCGTPPDCEWKAQAGNICVASFDWTCSGICRSADRIKEVHRRCGEGENALWSATF
;
A
#
# COMPACT_ATOMS: atom_id res chain seq x y z
N TYR A 1 -1.73 0.22 2.29
CA TYR A 1 -1.61 0.68 3.69
C TYR A 1 -0.13 0.58 4.10
N ALA A 2 0.24 1.14 5.24
CA ALA A 2 1.55 0.94 5.85
C ALA A 2 1.37 0.69 7.34
N ILE A 3 2.30 -0.02 7.96
CA ILE A 3 2.31 -0.30 9.41
C ILE A 3 3.62 0.16 10.02
N SER A 4 3.59 0.57 11.29
CA SER A 4 4.82 0.91 12.01
C SER A 4 5.68 -0.33 12.23
N ARG A 5 6.99 -0.12 12.40
CA ARG A 5 7.95 -1.19 12.74
C ARG A 5 7.54 -1.99 13.96
N ASP A 6 7.01 -1.32 14.98
CA ASP A 6 6.60 -1.96 16.23
C ASP A 6 5.36 -2.84 16.02
N LEU A 7 4.39 -2.36 15.23
CA LEU A 7 3.21 -3.14 14.86
C LEU A 7 3.60 -4.37 14.02
N ALA A 8 4.49 -4.19 13.04
CA ALA A 8 5.01 -5.29 12.23
C ALA A 8 5.73 -6.34 13.09
N SER A 9 6.53 -5.90 14.06
CA SER A 9 7.21 -6.78 15.01
C SER A 9 6.23 -7.55 15.89
N TYR A 10 5.19 -6.88 16.40
CA TYR A 10 4.13 -7.51 17.18
C TYR A 10 3.41 -8.60 16.38
N ILE A 11 3.02 -8.31 15.14
CA ILE A 11 2.36 -9.27 14.25
C ILE A 11 3.27 -10.48 13.99
N SER A 12 4.55 -10.24 13.73
CA SER A 12 5.53 -11.31 13.46
C SER A 12 5.70 -12.27 14.65
N ILE A 13 5.82 -11.73 15.87
CA ILE A 13 5.97 -12.50 17.11
C ILE A 13 4.68 -13.29 17.41
N ASN A 14 3.52 -12.66 17.24
CA ASN A 14 2.22 -13.20 17.65
C ASN A 14 1.45 -13.86 16.50
N GLN A 15 2.10 -14.14 15.36
CA GLN A 15 1.42 -14.66 14.16
C GLN A 15 0.65 -15.97 14.39
N HIS A 16 1.00 -16.73 15.44
CA HIS A 16 0.36 -18.00 15.77
C HIS A 16 -1.04 -17.84 16.39
N VAL A 17 -1.38 -16.67 16.95
CA VAL A 17 -2.73 -16.35 17.45
C VAL A 17 -3.56 -15.53 16.46
N LEU A 18 -2.96 -15.08 15.37
CA LEU A 18 -3.59 -14.24 14.35
C LEU A 18 -4.17 -15.09 13.22
N HIS A 19 -5.49 -15.05 13.05
CA HIS A 19 -6.18 -15.82 11.99
C HIS A 19 -5.89 -15.24 10.60
N LYS A 20 -5.36 -16.06 9.69
CA LYS A 20 -5.13 -15.68 8.29
C LYS A 20 -6.34 -16.03 7.43
N TYR A 21 -6.88 -15.04 6.74
CA TYR A 21 -7.92 -15.21 5.72
C TYR A 21 -7.29 -15.41 4.34
N ALA A 22 -8.13 -15.77 3.36
CA ALA A 22 -7.69 -15.98 1.97
C ALA A 22 -7.08 -14.71 1.34
N ASN A 23 -7.56 -13.53 1.76
CA ASN A 23 -7.05 -12.24 1.32
C ASN A 23 -6.21 -11.60 2.44
N GLU A 24 -5.05 -11.07 2.05
CA GLU A 24 -4.08 -10.51 3.01
C GLU A 24 -4.57 -9.18 3.62
N ASP A 25 -5.27 -8.35 2.84
CA ASP A 25 -5.90 -7.11 3.29
C ASP A 25 -7.02 -7.37 4.31
N VAL A 26 -7.80 -8.43 4.10
CA VAL A 26 -8.80 -8.90 5.08
C VAL A 26 -8.11 -9.40 6.35
N SER A 27 -6.98 -10.11 6.21
CA SER A 27 -6.20 -10.60 7.36
C SER A 27 -5.66 -9.46 8.21
N LEU A 28 -4.95 -8.51 7.59
CA LEU A 28 -4.42 -7.34 8.28
C LEU A 28 -5.51 -6.48 8.89
N GLY A 29 -6.58 -6.19 8.14
CA GLY A 29 -7.72 -5.41 8.64
C GLY A 29 -8.37 -6.04 9.87
N ALA A 30 -8.56 -7.37 9.86
CA ALA A 30 -9.10 -8.09 11.01
C ALA A 30 -8.17 -8.04 12.22
N TRP A 31 -6.85 -8.17 12.01
CA TRP A 31 -5.87 -8.08 13.10
C TRP A 31 -5.85 -6.67 13.70
N PHE A 32 -5.89 -5.63 12.87
CA PHE A 32 -5.85 -4.22 13.31
C PHE A 32 -6.99 -3.87 14.25
N ILE A 33 -8.18 -4.42 14.00
CA ILE A 33 -9.34 -4.25 14.89
C ILE A 33 -9.09 -4.94 16.24
N GLY A 34 -8.60 -6.19 16.22
CA GLY A 34 -8.40 -6.98 17.45
C GLY A 34 -7.24 -6.51 18.34
N ILE A 35 -6.21 -5.89 17.75
CA ILE A 35 -5.03 -5.39 18.46
C ILE A 35 -5.09 -3.87 18.74
N ASP A 36 -6.26 -3.25 18.52
CA ASP A 36 -6.57 -1.85 18.82
C ASP A 36 -5.52 -0.84 18.32
N VAL A 37 -5.17 -0.92 17.02
CA VAL A 37 -4.19 0.01 16.45
C VAL A 37 -4.76 1.39 16.23
N LYS A 38 -3.90 2.40 16.32
CA LYS A 38 -4.25 3.75 15.85
C LYS A 38 -4.32 3.79 14.33
N HIS A 39 -5.51 4.01 13.81
CA HIS A 39 -5.74 4.19 12.37
C HIS A 39 -5.46 5.64 11.97
N ILE A 40 -4.70 5.82 10.89
CA ILE A 40 -4.39 7.13 10.30
C ILE A 40 -4.83 7.12 8.84
N ASP A 41 -5.79 7.97 8.49
CA ASP A 41 -6.19 8.25 7.11
C ASP A 41 -5.43 9.48 6.60
N ASP A 42 -4.32 9.25 5.88
CA ASP A 42 -3.57 10.30 5.19
C ASP A 42 -3.72 10.16 3.67
N ARG A 43 -4.69 10.90 3.13
CA ARG A 43 -5.02 10.90 1.69
C ARG A 43 -3.87 11.37 0.80
N ARG A 44 -2.85 12.04 1.34
CA ARG A 44 -1.68 12.49 0.56
C ARG A 44 -0.82 11.31 0.10
N LEU A 45 -0.92 10.17 0.80
CA LEU A 45 -0.24 8.93 0.42
C LEU A 45 -0.90 8.25 -0.79
N CYS A 46 -2.11 8.67 -1.16
CA CYS A 46 -2.88 8.10 -2.26
C CYS A 46 -2.99 9.08 -3.42
N CYS A 47 -3.07 8.56 -4.64
CA CYS A 47 -3.39 9.35 -5.82
C CYS A 47 -4.09 8.51 -6.89
N GLY A 48 -4.63 9.20 -7.90
CA GLY A 48 -5.18 8.54 -9.08
C GLY A 48 -4.10 7.78 -9.85
N THR A 49 -4.49 6.72 -10.57
CA THR A 49 -3.64 6.15 -11.64
C THR A 49 -3.31 7.23 -12.70
N PRO A 50 -2.44 6.96 -13.71
CA PRO A 50 -2.00 8.00 -14.63
C PRO A 50 -3.15 8.83 -15.24
N PRO A 51 -2.98 10.16 -15.35
CA PRO A 51 -1.70 10.89 -15.23
C PRO A 51 -1.33 11.36 -13.81
N ASP A 52 -2.21 11.25 -12.81
CA ASP A 52 -2.02 11.90 -11.50
C ASP A 52 -0.78 11.39 -10.75
N CYS A 53 -0.62 10.06 -10.62
CA CYS A 53 0.55 9.47 -9.98
C CYS A 53 1.87 9.80 -10.69
N GLU A 54 1.87 9.92 -12.02
CA GLU A 54 3.07 10.24 -12.80
C GLU A 54 3.51 11.69 -12.59
N TRP A 55 2.56 12.63 -12.61
CA TRP A 55 2.84 14.04 -12.34
C TRP A 55 3.32 14.26 -10.90
N LYS A 56 2.71 13.57 -9.94
CA LYS A 56 3.13 13.61 -8.53
C LYS A 56 4.54 13.06 -8.34
N ALA A 57 4.89 11.96 -9.01
CA ALA A 57 6.25 11.41 -9.00
C ALA A 57 7.27 12.40 -9.59
N GLN A 58 6.96 13.04 -10.72
CA GLN A 58 7.83 14.07 -11.33
C GLN A 58 8.04 15.29 -10.42
N ALA A 59 7.04 15.65 -9.62
CA ALA A 59 7.11 16.72 -8.64
C ALA A 59 7.85 16.33 -7.33
N GLY A 60 8.39 15.11 -7.24
CA GLY A 60 9.04 14.59 -6.03
C GLY A 60 8.08 14.17 -4.90
N ASN A 61 6.77 14.13 -5.18
CA ASN A 61 5.72 13.77 -4.23
C ASN A 61 5.13 12.39 -4.58
N ILE A 62 5.96 11.35 -4.60
CA ILE A 62 5.56 9.99 -4.99
C ILE A 62 4.43 9.50 -4.07
N CYS A 63 3.41 8.89 -4.68
CA CYS A 63 2.31 8.29 -3.94
C CYS A 63 2.68 6.88 -3.48
N VAL A 64 2.24 6.52 -2.28
CA VAL A 64 2.37 5.16 -1.75
C VAL A 64 1.35 4.21 -2.40
N ALA A 65 0.17 4.72 -2.77
CA ALA A 65 -0.88 3.93 -3.41
C ALA A 65 -1.50 4.69 -4.60
N SER A 66 -1.73 3.96 -5.70
CA SER A 66 -2.45 4.45 -6.89
C SER A 66 -3.75 3.69 -7.08
N PHE A 67 -4.84 4.39 -7.41
CA PHE A 67 -6.17 3.78 -7.62
C PHE A 67 -7.02 4.57 -8.63
N ASP A 68 -8.08 3.94 -9.13
CA ASP A 68 -9.07 4.56 -10.01
C ASP A 68 -10.32 4.93 -9.21
N TRP A 69 -10.80 6.16 -9.35
CA TRP A 69 -11.99 6.63 -8.63
C TRP A 69 -13.29 5.93 -9.01
N THR A 70 -13.32 5.30 -10.19
CA THR A 70 -14.52 4.67 -10.75
C THR A 70 -14.73 3.22 -10.28
N CYS A 71 -13.77 2.62 -9.57
CA CYS A 71 -13.86 1.25 -9.08
C CYS A 71 -13.07 1.07 -7.77
N SER A 72 -13.22 -0.09 -7.11
CA SER A 72 -12.43 -0.42 -5.91
C SER A 72 -11.02 -0.89 -6.31
N GLY A 73 -10.06 0.04 -6.32
CA GLY A 73 -8.66 -0.23 -6.69
C GLY A 73 -8.34 0.21 -8.11
N ILE A 74 -7.65 -0.61 -8.89
CA ILE A 74 -7.36 -0.32 -10.31
C ILE A 74 -8.35 -1.08 -11.19
N CYS A 75 -9.06 -0.37 -12.06
CA CYS A 75 -10.05 -0.97 -12.94
C CYS A 75 -9.33 -1.85 -13.97
N ARG A 76 -9.86 -3.06 -14.20
CA ARG A 76 -9.18 -4.08 -15.02
C ARG A 76 -7.73 -4.31 -14.55
N SER A 77 -7.56 -4.47 -13.24
CA SER A 77 -6.24 -4.59 -12.59
C SER A 77 -5.33 -5.61 -13.26
N ALA A 78 -5.84 -6.78 -13.66
CA ALA A 78 -5.06 -7.81 -14.35
C ALA A 78 -4.37 -7.30 -15.63
N ASP A 79 -5.02 -6.41 -16.37
CA ASP A 79 -4.48 -5.83 -17.60
C ASP A 79 -3.65 -4.57 -17.32
N ARG A 80 -4.11 -3.73 -16.40
CA ARG A 80 -3.61 -2.35 -16.21
C ARG A 80 -2.52 -2.21 -15.17
N ILE A 81 -2.37 -3.15 -14.23
CA ILE A 81 -1.41 -3.03 -13.13
C ILE A 81 0.03 -2.86 -13.65
N LYS A 82 0.38 -3.56 -14.74
CA LYS A 82 1.72 -3.48 -15.34
C LYS A 82 2.03 -2.07 -15.85
N GLU A 83 1.07 -1.44 -16.51
CA GLU A 83 1.22 -0.10 -17.06
C GLU A 83 1.24 0.97 -15.95
N VAL A 84 0.38 0.83 -14.94
CA VAL A 84 0.38 1.71 -13.77
C VAL A 84 1.72 1.61 -13.03
N HIS A 85 2.23 0.39 -12.81
CA HIS A 85 3.52 0.18 -12.17
C HIS A 85 4.67 0.77 -13.00
N ARG A 86 4.66 0.62 -14.33
CA ARG A 86 5.69 1.20 -15.21
C ARG A 86 5.76 2.73 -15.13
N ARG A 87 4.63 3.41 -14.98
CA ARG A 87 4.56 4.89 -14.98
C ARG A 87 4.65 5.52 -13.59
N CYS A 88 4.24 4.79 -12.57
CA CYS A 88 4.06 5.33 -11.22
C CYS A 88 4.76 4.54 -10.12
N GLY A 89 5.40 3.42 -10.47
CA GLY A 89 6.25 2.67 -9.55
C GLY A 89 7.56 3.39 -9.27
N GLU A 90 8.11 3.11 -8.09
CA GLU A 90 9.48 3.49 -7.77
C GLU A 90 10.47 2.70 -8.65
N GLY A 91 11.71 3.17 -8.75
CA GLY A 91 12.74 2.46 -9.51
C GLY A 91 13.05 1.08 -8.93
N GLU A 92 13.53 0.15 -9.75
CA GLU A 92 13.77 -1.26 -9.35
C GLU A 92 14.66 -1.42 -8.11
N ASN A 93 15.59 -0.47 -7.90
CA ASN A 93 16.52 -0.49 -6.77
C ASN A 93 16.03 0.28 -5.55
N ALA A 94 14.85 0.92 -5.59
CA ALA A 94 14.37 1.80 -4.52
C ALA A 94 14.38 1.11 -3.15
N LEU A 95 13.93 -0.14 -3.09
CA LEU A 95 13.91 -0.95 -1.87
C LEU A 95 15.32 -1.29 -1.34
N TRP A 96 16.27 -1.57 -2.25
CA TRP A 96 17.62 -1.98 -1.87
C TRP A 96 18.53 -0.81 -1.53
N SER A 97 18.26 0.37 -2.09
CA SER A 97 19.00 1.60 -1.81
C SER A 97 18.41 2.40 -0.64
N ALA A 98 17.27 1.99 -0.09
CA ALA A 98 16.64 2.69 1.01
C ALA A 98 17.50 2.60 2.29
N THR A 99 17.92 3.75 2.80
CA THR A 99 18.54 3.90 4.12
C THR A 99 17.44 4.15 5.15
N PHE A 100 17.24 3.19 6.07
CA PHE A 100 16.25 3.25 7.15
C PHE A 100 16.91 3.55 8.50
#